data_AF-A0A528TY50-F1
#
_entry.id   AF-A0A528TY50-F1
#
_cell.length_a   1.000
_cell.length_b   1.000
_cell.length_c   1.000
_cell.angle_alpha   90.00
_cell.angle_beta   90.00
_cell.angle_gamma   90.00
#
_symmetry.space_group_name_H-M   'P 1'
#
loop_
_entity.id
_entity.type
_entity.pdbx_description
1 polymer ?
#
loop_
_entity_poly.entity_id
_entity_poly.type
_entity_poly.pdbx_seq_one_letter_code
_entity_poly.pdbx_strand_id
1 'polypeptide(L)'
;MKEKISLAAARRIALGAQGFTDARPAGTPDRRHLARVLSRTGLLQIDSVSAVVRAHYMPLYSRLGPYPLALLDNAAVTRKRTVFEYWAHEASFLPVETYPLMRWRMQRAEKGEEMYLGLAKWGRERKAMIEEIYGQVAERGPIAASDIEGHKGNGGWWGWSEAKHAFEWLFWAGRITTAYRRGFERYY
;
A
#
# COMPACT_ATOMS: atom_id res chain seq x y z
N MET A 1 -39.29 2.55 9.26
CA MET A 1 -39.56 1.95 7.93
C MET A 1 -38.21 1.70 7.28
N LYS A 2 -37.85 0.47 6.87
CA LYS A 2 -36.59 0.26 6.13
C LYS A 2 -36.83 0.66 4.68
N GLU A 3 -36.15 1.69 4.21
CA GLU A 3 -36.13 2.01 2.78
C GLU A 3 -35.58 0.80 2.00
N LYS A 4 -36.27 0.40 0.94
CA LYS A 4 -35.86 -0.71 0.06
C LYS A 4 -35.50 -0.17 -1.31
N ILE A 5 -34.37 -0.59 -1.85
CA ILE A 5 -33.93 -0.29 -3.22
C ILE A 5 -33.86 -1.58 -4.04
N SER A 6 -34.07 -1.49 -5.35
CA SER A 6 -33.88 -2.63 -6.26
C SER A 6 -32.39 -2.95 -6.44
N LEU A 7 -32.08 -4.20 -6.82
CA LEU A 7 -30.70 -4.61 -7.12
C LEU A 7 -30.06 -3.76 -8.22
N ALA A 8 -30.84 -3.37 -9.23
CA ALA A 8 -30.38 -2.49 -10.31
C ALA A 8 -30.01 -1.10 -9.79
N ALA A 9 -30.79 -0.55 -8.86
CA ALA A 9 -30.48 0.73 -8.21
C ALA A 9 -29.21 0.61 -7.35
N ALA A 10 -29.10 -0.43 -6.53
CA ALA A 10 -27.92 -0.68 -5.70
C ALA A 10 -26.62 -0.78 -6.52
N ARG A 11 -26.63 -1.49 -7.66
CA ARG A 11 -25.48 -1.58 -8.56
C ARG A 11 -25.08 -0.22 -9.14
N ARG A 12 -26.04 0.58 -9.59
CA ARG A 12 -25.77 1.93 -10.12
C ARG A 12 -25.21 2.86 -9.04
N ILE A 13 -25.73 2.78 -7.81
CA ILE A 13 -25.19 3.51 -6.66
C ILE A 13 -23.74 3.10 -6.41
N ALA A 14 -23.45 1.80 -6.36
CA ALA A 14 -22.09 1.31 -6.13
C ALA A 14 -21.09 1.74 -7.24
N LEU A 15 -21.50 1.69 -8.51
CA LEU A 15 -20.67 2.14 -9.63
C LEU A 15 -20.48 3.67 -9.62
N GLY A 16 -21.54 4.43 -9.37
CA GLY A 16 -21.49 5.88 -9.28
C GLY A 16 -20.63 6.38 -8.12
N ALA A 17 -20.78 5.77 -6.94
CA ALA A 17 -19.94 6.06 -5.76
C ALA A 17 -18.46 5.81 -6.03
N GLN A 18 -18.15 4.82 -6.86
CA GLN A 18 -16.80 4.51 -7.30
C GLN A 18 -16.28 5.40 -8.44
N GLY A 19 -17.06 6.37 -8.93
CA GLY A 19 -16.65 7.33 -9.95
C GLY A 19 -16.78 6.84 -11.40
N PHE A 20 -17.49 5.73 -11.66
CA PHE A 20 -17.71 5.26 -13.05
C PHE A 20 -18.68 6.14 -13.85
N THR A 21 -19.44 7.00 -13.18
CA THR A 21 -20.34 7.98 -13.80
C THR A 21 -19.70 9.37 -13.96
N ASP A 22 -18.47 9.56 -13.46
CA ASP A 22 -17.76 10.82 -13.61
C ASP A 22 -17.30 10.98 -15.06
N ALA A 23 -17.37 12.21 -15.61
CA ALA A 23 -16.89 12.47 -16.95
C ALA A 23 -15.38 12.22 -17.06
N ARG A 24 -14.97 11.58 -18.17
CA ARG A 24 -13.55 11.41 -18.49
C ARG A 24 -12.89 12.76 -18.75
N PRO A 25 -11.59 12.90 -18.46
CA PRO A 25 -10.84 14.11 -18.79
C PRO A 25 -10.87 14.39 -20.29
N ALA A 26 -11.03 15.65 -20.69
CA ALA A 26 -10.96 16.05 -22.11
C ALA A 26 -9.51 16.08 -22.66
N GLY A 27 -8.51 15.98 -21.79
CA GLY A 27 -7.08 15.95 -22.13
C GLY A 27 -6.31 14.94 -21.29
N THR A 28 -4.99 14.99 -21.34
CA THR A 28 -4.13 14.06 -20.58
C THR A 28 -4.42 14.14 -19.08
N PRO A 29 -4.74 13.02 -18.42
CA PRO A 29 -5.00 13.01 -16.98
C PRO A 29 -3.79 13.52 -16.17
N ASP A 30 -4.10 14.34 -15.15
CA ASP A 30 -3.14 15.01 -14.28
C ASP A 30 -3.36 14.65 -12.80
N ARG A 31 -2.60 15.28 -11.89
CA ARG A 31 -2.69 15.03 -10.44
C ARG A 31 -4.07 15.29 -9.86
N ARG A 32 -4.87 16.21 -10.41
CA ARG A 32 -6.23 16.50 -9.94
C ARG A 32 -7.16 15.33 -10.27
N HIS A 33 -6.97 14.70 -11.43
CA HIS A 33 -7.72 13.53 -11.84
C HIS A 33 -7.37 12.30 -11.00
N LEU A 34 -6.09 12.10 -10.67
CA LEU A 34 -5.66 11.08 -9.72
C LEU A 34 -6.32 11.27 -8.35
N ALA A 35 -6.25 12.48 -7.80
CA ALA A 35 -6.85 12.82 -6.50
C ALA A 35 -8.37 12.57 -6.50
N ARG A 36 -9.07 12.93 -7.58
CA ARG A 36 -10.51 12.66 -7.74
C ARG A 36 -10.81 11.16 -7.70
N VAL A 37 -10.07 10.33 -8.42
CA VAL A 37 -10.28 8.87 -8.38
C VAL A 37 -10.01 8.32 -6.98
N LEU A 38 -8.89 8.71 -6.36
CA LEU A 38 -8.53 8.27 -5.01
C LEU A 38 -9.58 8.69 -3.97
N SER A 39 -10.18 9.88 -4.09
CA SER A 39 -11.27 10.30 -3.20
C SER A 39 -12.54 9.44 -3.33
N ARG A 40 -12.75 8.77 -4.47
CA ARG A 40 -13.87 7.87 -4.70
C ARG A 40 -13.58 6.45 -4.23
N THR A 41 -12.35 5.96 -4.47
CA THR A 41 -11.98 4.57 -4.18
C THR A 41 -11.38 4.38 -2.80
N GLY A 42 -10.85 5.44 -2.18
CA GLY A 42 -10.19 5.42 -0.88
C GLY A 42 -8.78 4.82 -0.88
N LEU A 43 -8.52 3.84 -1.74
CA LEU A 43 -7.21 3.20 -1.92
C LEU A 43 -7.07 2.59 -3.33
N LEU A 44 -5.85 2.16 -3.66
CA LEU A 44 -5.53 1.28 -4.78
C LEU A 44 -4.71 0.10 -4.27
N GLN A 45 -5.27 -1.12 -4.35
CA GLN A 45 -4.55 -2.33 -3.96
C GLN A 45 -3.36 -2.58 -4.90
N ILE A 46 -2.20 -2.86 -4.31
CA ILE A 46 -0.95 -3.19 -4.97
C ILE A 46 -0.89 -4.69 -5.17
N ASP A 47 -0.69 -5.11 -6.42
CA ASP A 47 -0.59 -6.52 -6.81
C ASP A 47 0.58 -6.73 -7.78
N SER A 48 1.21 -7.91 -7.70
CA SER A 48 2.31 -8.38 -8.55
C SER A 48 1.87 -9.02 -9.86
N VAL A 49 0.58 -9.36 -10.01
CA VAL A 49 0.01 -9.86 -11.27
C VAL A 49 0.20 -8.81 -12.36
N SER A 50 0.86 -9.20 -13.45
CA SER A 50 1.30 -8.31 -14.53
C SER A 50 1.07 -8.90 -15.92
N ALA A 51 0.03 -9.72 -16.10
CA ALA A 51 -0.30 -10.37 -17.38
C ALA A 51 -0.40 -9.39 -18.58
N VAL A 52 -0.80 -8.15 -18.32
CA VAL A 52 -0.79 -7.04 -19.29
C VAL A 52 -0.08 -5.83 -18.69
N VAL A 53 -0.54 -5.43 -17.50
CA VAL A 53 0.03 -4.37 -16.67
C VAL A 53 -0.25 -4.72 -15.22
N ARG A 54 0.48 -4.12 -14.27
CA ARG A 54 0.22 -4.39 -12.85
C ARG A 54 -1.18 -3.93 -12.45
N ALA A 55 -1.86 -4.70 -11.59
CA ALA A 55 -3.28 -4.48 -11.30
C ALA A 55 -3.59 -3.07 -10.75
N HIS A 56 -2.70 -2.47 -9.96
CA HIS A 56 -2.91 -1.13 -9.36
C HIS A 56 -3.05 0.01 -10.38
N TYR A 57 -2.63 -0.19 -11.64
CA TYR A 57 -2.80 0.82 -12.68
C TYR A 57 -4.20 0.79 -13.31
N MET A 58 -4.90 -0.33 -13.23
CA MET A 58 -6.18 -0.56 -13.91
C MET A 58 -7.35 0.26 -13.33
N PRO A 59 -7.50 0.45 -12.01
CA PRO A 59 -8.59 1.26 -11.47
C PRO A 59 -8.59 2.71 -11.99
N LEU A 60 -7.41 3.30 -12.19
CA LEU A 60 -7.29 4.64 -12.78
C LEU A 60 -7.69 4.62 -14.25
N TYR A 61 -7.19 3.65 -15.02
CA TYR A 61 -7.53 3.50 -16.43
C TYR A 61 -9.04 3.37 -16.65
N SER A 62 -9.72 2.56 -15.85
CA SER A 62 -11.16 2.33 -15.98
C SER A 62 -12.01 3.60 -15.77
N ARG A 63 -11.48 4.62 -15.08
CA ARG A 63 -12.17 5.89 -14.77
C ARG A 63 -11.69 7.06 -15.62
N LEU A 64 -10.41 7.09 -15.95
CA LEU A 64 -9.76 8.22 -16.64
C LEU A 64 -9.52 7.96 -18.13
N GLY A 65 -9.55 6.70 -18.56
CA GLY A 65 -9.02 6.28 -19.86
C GLY A 65 -7.48 6.20 -19.84
N PRO A 66 -6.83 6.24 -21.01
CA PRO A 66 -5.38 6.26 -21.10
C PRO A 66 -4.77 7.41 -20.29
N TYR A 67 -3.76 7.11 -19.48
CA TYR A 67 -3.04 8.08 -18.67
C TYR A 67 -1.55 7.71 -18.57
N PRO A 68 -0.67 8.68 -18.29
CA PRO A 68 0.75 8.37 -18.05
C PRO A 68 0.90 7.62 -16.71
N LEU A 69 1.43 6.39 -16.72
CA LEU A 69 1.60 5.58 -15.49
C LEU A 69 2.45 6.30 -14.42
N ALA A 70 3.41 7.11 -14.88
CA ALA A 70 4.22 7.99 -14.04
C ALA A 70 3.39 8.93 -13.15
N LEU A 71 2.11 9.16 -13.46
CA LEU A 71 1.19 9.90 -12.60
C LEU A 71 1.01 9.22 -11.23
N LEU A 72 0.83 7.90 -11.21
CA LEU A 72 0.71 7.11 -9.98
C LEU A 72 2.09 6.90 -9.33
N ASP A 73 3.12 6.57 -10.12
CA ASP A 73 4.45 6.34 -9.59
C ASP A 73 5.00 7.58 -8.85
N ASN A 74 4.88 8.75 -9.48
CA ASN A 74 5.34 10.00 -8.88
C ASN A 74 4.53 10.41 -7.63
N ALA A 75 3.27 9.98 -7.54
CA ALA A 75 2.45 10.21 -6.35
C ALA A 75 2.99 9.49 -5.11
N ALA A 76 3.69 8.36 -5.30
CA ALA A 76 4.27 7.55 -4.23
C ALA A 76 5.73 7.92 -3.89
N VAL A 77 6.52 8.40 -4.86
CA VAL A 77 7.99 8.56 -4.65
C VAL A 77 8.51 9.99 -4.57
N THR A 78 7.80 10.99 -5.14
CA THR A 78 8.32 12.37 -5.19
C THR A 78 8.24 13.08 -3.84
N ARG A 79 9.01 14.16 -3.62
CA ARG A 79 8.94 14.96 -2.37
C ARG A 79 7.51 15.43 -2.02
N LYS A 80 6.66 15.64 -3.03
CA LYS A 80 5.24 15.94 -2.88
C LYS A 80 4.40 14.67 -3.05
N ARG A 81 4.62 13.69 -2.16
CA ARG A 81 3.84 12.44 -2.11
C ARG A 81 2.38 12.78 -1.83
N THR A 82 1.49 12.16 -2.59
CA THR A 82 0.04 12.22 -2.35
C THR A 82 -0.53 10.86 -1.97
N VAL A 83 0.28 9.80 -2.09
CA VAL A 83 -0.04 8.48 -1.54
C VAL A 83 1.12 7.90 -0.74
N PHE A 84 0.81 6.98 0.18
CA PHE A 84 1.78 6.14 0.89
C PHE A 84 1.36 4.67 0.80
N GLU A 85 2.31 3.76 0.99
CA GLU A 85 2.03 2.32 1.04
C GLU A 85 1.73 1.86 2.48
N TYR A 86 0.67 1.08 2.66
CA TYR A 86 0.35 0.43 3.93
C TYR A 86 -0.57 -0.79 3.79
N TRP A 87 -0.60 -1.64 4.82
CA TRP A 87 -1.53 -2.77 4.97
C TRP A 87 -2.91 -2.29 5.46
N ALA A 88 -3.68 -1.67 4.57
CA ALA A 88 -5.08 -1.29 4.84
C ALA A 88 -6.03 -2.46 4.57
N HIS A 89 -6.46 -2.63 3.31
CA HIS A 89 -7.16 -3.81 2.81
C HIS A 89 -6.24 -4.47 1.79
N GLU A 90 -5.35 -5.36 2.28
CA GLU A 90 -4.12 -5.76 1.60
C GLU A 90 -3.12 -4.61 1.39
N ALA A 91 -1.97 -4.91 0.77
CA ALA A 91 -0.96 -3.91 0.43
C ALA A 91 -1.58 -2.88 -0.52
N SER A 92 -1.58 -1.61 -0.14
CA SER A 92 -2.34 -0.57 -0.86
C SER A 92 -1.57 0.75 -0.94
N PHE A 93 -1.80 1.49 -2.02
CA PHE A 93 -1.57 2.94 -2.06
C PHE A 93 -2.78 3.64 -1.44
N LEU A 94 -2.54 4.43 -0.40
CA LEU A 94 -3.54 5.21 0.32
C LEU A 94 -3.23 6.71 0.21
N PRO A 95 -4.24 7.60 0.14
CA PRO A 95 -4.01 9.04 0.25
C PRO A 95 -3.25 9.38 1.53
N VAL A 96 -2.25 10.27 1.47
CA VAL A 96 -1.45 10.63 2.67
C VAL A 96 -2.29 11.17 3.82
N GLU A 97 -3.42 11.78 3.50
CA GLU A 97 -4.39 12.30 4.46
C GLU A 97 -5.06 11.19 5.30
N THR A 98 -5.03 9.93 4.85
CA THR A 98 -5.54 8.81 5.64
C THR A 98 -4.52 8.28 6.64
N TYR A 99 -3.26 8.72 6.61
CA TYR A 99 -2.23 8.23 7.53
C TYR A 99 -2.61 8.43 9.01
N PRO A 100 -3.09 9.62 9.47
CA PRO A 100 -3.57 9.80 10.84
C PRO A 100 -4.72 8.85 11.20
N LEU A 101 -5.60 8.54 10.24
CA LEU A 101 -6.75 7.65 10.43
C LEU A 101 -6.35 6.18 10.57
N MET A 102 -5.15 5.81 10.10
CA MET A 102 -4.62 4.45 10.23
C MET A 102 -3.78 4.24 11.50
N ARG A 103 -3.53 5.29 12.31
CA ARG A 103 -2.66 5.19 13.50
C ARG A 103 -3.15 4.18 14.53
N TRP A 104 -4.46 4.06 14.74
CA TRP A 104 -5.01 3.07 15.67
C TRP A 104 -4.69 1.64 15.22
N ARG A 105 -4.75 1.38 13.90
CA ARG A 105 -4.46 0.08 13.29
C ARG A 105 -2.97 -0.25 13.43
N MET A 106 -2.11 0.73 13.15
CA MET A 106 -0.65 0.65 13.34
C MET A 106 -0.28 0.34 14.80
N GLN A 107 -0.90 1.03 15.76
CA GLN A 107 -0.68 0.80 17.20
C GLN A 107 -1.14 -0.60 17.66
N ARG A 108 -2.25 -1.10 17.12
CA ARG A 108 -2.70 -2.48 17.39
C ARG A 108 -1.76 -3.51 16.75
N ALA A 109 -1.26 -3.24 15.54
CA ALA A 109 -0.28 -4.09 14.88
C ALA A 109 1.04 -4.14 15.66
N GLU A 110 1.51 -3.03 16.22
CA GLU A 110 2.68 -2.99 17.11
C GLU A 110 2.51 -3.86 18.37
N LYS A 111 1.27 -4.02 18.86
CA LYS A 111 0.91 -4.96 19.94
C LYS A 111 0.71 -6.40 19.47
N GLY A 112 0.75 -6.65 18.16
CA GLY A 112 0.50 -7.95 17.54
C GLY A 112 -0.98 -8.32 17.42
N GLU A 113 -1.90 -7.35 17.53
CA GLU A 113 -3.36 -7.56 17.51
C GLU A 113 -3.98 -7.40 16.12
N GLU A 114 -3.28 -6.73 15.20
CA GLU A 114 -3.79 -6.31 13.88
C GLU A 114 -2.81 -6.70 12.77
N MET A 115 -2.31 -7.93 12.85
CA MET A 115 -1.39 -8.55 11.90
C MET A 115 -1.61 -10.06 11.85
N TYR A 116 -1.10 -10.73 10.82
CA TYR A 116 -1.24 -12.19 10.69
C TYR A 116 -0.50 -12.87 11.84
N LEU A 117 -1.12 -13.93 12.38
CA LEU A 117 -0.72 -14.55 13.64
C LEU A 117 0.75 -14.99 13.68
N GLY A 118 1.26 -15.51 12.56
CA GLY A 118 2.66 -15.90 12.40
C GLY A 118 3.64 -14.74 12.63
N LEU A 119 3.39 -13.58 12.02
CA LEU A 119 4.26 -12.40 12.19
C LEU A 119 4.16 -11.83 13.59
N ALA A 120 2.96 -11.84 14.18
CA ALA A 120 2.75 -11.41 15.56
C ALA A 120 3.56 -12.26 16.54
N LYS A 121 3.54 -13.58 16.37
CA LYS A 121 4.33 -14.50 17.20
C LYS A 121 5.82 -14.30 16.99
N TRP A 122 6.28 -14.27 15.74
CA TRP A 122 7.67 -14.04 15.40
C TRP A 122 8.19 -12.73 15.99
N GLY A 123 7.43 -11.62 15.86
CA GLY A 123 7.84 -10.32 16.38
C GLY A 123 7.92 -10.25 17.91
N ARG A 124 7.11 -11.04 18.63
CA ARG A 124 7.23 -11.16 20.09
C ARG A 124 8.54 -11.84 20.50
N GLU A 125 9.00 -12.82 19.72
CA GLU A 125 10.22 -13.61 19.96
C GLU A 125 11.49 -12.91 19.46
N ARG A 126 11.35 -11.94 18.54
CA ARG A 126 12.46 -11.28 17.82
C ARG A 126 12.52 -9.76 17.98
N LYS A 127 12.00 -9.21 19.10
CA LYS A 127 11.97 -7.76 19.37
C LYS A 127 13.33 -7.06 19.19
N ALA A 128 14.41 -7.64 19.70
CA ALA A 128 15.75 -7.05 19.58
C ALA A 128 16.18 -6.86 18.12
N MET A 129 15.94 -7.85 17.26
CA MET A 129 16.23 -7.76 15.83
C MET A 129 15.35 -6.72 15.13
N ILE A 130 14.08 -6.63 15.50
CA ILE A 130 13.17 -5.59 14.97
C ILE A 130 13.72 -4.19 15.27
N GLU A 131 14.16 -3.95 16.50
CA GLU A 131 14.76 -2.66 16.89
C GLU A 131 16.08 -2.39 16.18
N GLU A 132 16.92 -3.40 16.01
CA GLU A 132 18.17 -3.28 15.26
C GLU A 132 17.93 -2.86 13.81
N ILE A 133 17.00 -3.54 13.12
CA ILE A 133 16.63 -3.20 11.74
C ILE A 133 16.01 -1.79 11.67
N TYR A 134 15.17 -1.42 12.62
CA TYR A 134 14.64 -0.06 12.70
C TYR A 134 15.76 0.99 12.85
N GLY A 135 16.75 0.71 13.70
CA GLY A 135 17.94 1.55 13.86
C GLY A 135 18.72 1.71 12.56
N GLN A 136 18.94 0.62 11.82
CA GLN A 136 19.63 0.66 10.53
C GLN A 136 18.89 1.52 9.49
N VAL A 137 17.55 1.43 9.42
CA VAL A 137 16.75 2.30 8.54
C VAL A 137 16.87 3.77 8.96
N ALA A 138 16.81 4.05 10.27
CA ALA A 138 16.91 5.41 10.78
C ALA A 138 18.30 6.05 10.50
N GLU A 139 19.37 5.27 10.59
CA GLU A 139 20.75 5.74 10.39
C GLU A 139 21.12 5.85 8.90
N ARG A 140 20.82 4.81 8.11
CA ARG A 140 21.27 4.70 6.71
C ARG A 140 20.31 5.35 5.72
N GLY A 141 19.10 5.69 6.16
CA GLY A 141 18.00 6.08 5.29
C GLY A 141 17.42 4.87 4.54
N PRO A 142 16.83 5.08 3.34
CA PRO A 142 16.11 4.03 2.65
C PRO A 142 16.95 2.81 2.31
N ILE A 143 16.60 1.67 2.91
CA ILE A 143 17.23 0.36 2.67
C ILE A 143 16.18 -0.70 2.39
N ALA A 144 16.56 -1.74 1.66
CA ALA A 144 15.73 -2.90 1.37
C ALA A 144 16.12 -4.09 2.26
N ALA A 145 15.24 -5.10 2.31
CA ALA A 145 15.52 -6.32 3.04
C ALA A 145 16.72 -7.11 2.48
N SER A 146 17.04 -6.95 1.19
CA SER A 146 18.22 -7.54 0.54
C SER A 146 19.53 -6.87 0.92
N ASP A 147 19.49 -5.62 1.42
CA ASP A 147 20.67 -4.87 1.87
C ASP A 147 21.17 -5.32 3.27
N ILE A 148 20.45 -6.25 3.91
CA ILE A 148 20.82 -6.83 5.21
C ILE A 148 21.65 -8.10 5.00
N GLU A 149 22.76 -8.20 5.72
CA GLU A 149 23.59 -9.41 5.71
C GLU A 149 22.78 -10.62 6.21
N GLY A 150 22.98 -11.79 5.60
CA GLY A 150 22.24 -12.99 5.96
C GLY A 150 20.76 -13.02 5.51
N HIS A 151 20.34 -12.14 4.59
CA HIS A 151 18.97 -12.10 4.04
C HIS A 151 18.51 -13.36 3.26
N LYS A 152 19.31 -14.43 3.18
CA LYS A 152 18.87 -15.69 2.56
C LYS A 152 18.03 -16.47 3.58
N GLY A 153 16.72 -16.54 3.35
CA GLY A 153 15.81 -17.29 4.22
C GLY A 153 16.07 -18.80 4.22
N ASN A 154 15.83 -19.45 5.35
CA ASN A 154 15.81 -20.91 5.45
C ASN A 154 14.47 -21.44 4.91
N GLY A 155 14.28 -21.55 3.58
CA GLY A 155 13.01 -22.08 3.05
C GLY A 155 12.71 -22.01 1.56
N GLY A 156 13.70 -21.86 0.67
CA GLY A 156 13.43 -21.80 -0.78
C GLY A 156 12.62 -20.57 -1.23
N TRP A 157 11.98 -20.63 -2.40
CA TRP A 157 11.35 -19.49 -3.10
C TRP A 157 10.30 -18.72 -2.26
N TRP A 158 9.64 -19.37 -1.30
CA TRP A 158 8.53 -18.79 -0.52
C TRP A 158 8.89 -18.37 0.91
N GLY A 159 10.09 -18.71 1.39
CA GLY A 159 10.53 -18.40 2.74
C GLY A 159 11.05 -16.97 2.85
N TRP A 160 10.36 -16.11 3.60
CA TRP A 160 10.90 -14.81 3.97
C TRP A 160 12.13 -14.99 4.86
N SER A 161 13.16 -14.17 4.65
CA SER A 161 14.28 -14.08 5.58
C SER A 161 13.85 -13.45 6.91
N GLU A 162 14.64 -13.64 7.95
CA GLU A 162 14.42 -12.98 9.25
C GLU A 162 14.39 -11.45 9.07
N ALA A 163 15.29 -10.90 8.24
CA ALA A 163 15.28 -9.49 7.87
C ALA A 163 13.95 -9.08 7.24
N LYS A 164 13.43 -9.86 6.28
CA LYS A 164 12.14 -9.57 5.64
C LYS A 164 10.98 -9.58 6.64
N HIS A 165 10.96 -10.51 7.59
CA HIS A 165 9.97 -10.50 8.68
C HIS A 165 10.07 -9.23 9.53
N ALA A 166 11.28 -8.77 9.88
CA ALA A 166 11.47 -7.52 10.62
C ALA A 166 10.90 -6.31 9.86
N PHE A 167 11.22 -6.17 8.57
CA PHE A 167 10.70 -5.10 7.72
C PHE A 167 9.17 -5.14 7.60
N GLU A 168 8.58 -6.31 7.38
CA GLU A 168 7.12 -6.42 7.31
C GLU A 168 6.44 -6.12 8.64
N TRP A 169 7.03 -6.57 9.76
CA TRP A 169 6.53 -6.25 11.09
C TRP A 169 6.53 -4.73 11.34
N LEU A 170 7.67 -4.06 11.07
CA LEU A 170 7.81 -2.61 11.24
C LEU A 170 6.87 -1.83 10.32
N PHE A 171 6.69 -2.30 9.08
CA PHE A 171 5.78 -1.71 8.11
C PHE A 171 4.32 -1.81 8.56
N TRP A 172 3.93 -2.95 9.14
CA TRP A 172 2.59 -3.13 9.69
C TRP A 172 2.31 -2.29 10.92
N ALA A 173 3.31 -2.21 11.82
CA ALA A 173 3.32 -1.33 12.98
C ALA A 173 3.39 0.15 12.61
N GLY A 174 3.55 0.50 11.32
CA GLY A 174 3.62 1.87 10.84
C GLY A 174 4.84 2.64 11.35
N ARG A 175 5.89 1.93 11.77
CA ARG A 175 7.17 2.50 12.22
C ARG A 175 8.08 2.86 11.06
N ILE A 176 7.94 2.15 9.94
CA ILE A 176 8.54 2.47 8.64
C ILE A 176 7.45 2.41 7.57
N THR A 177 7.65 3.09 6.45
CA THR A 177 6.79 2.97 5.26
C THR A 177 7.67 2.72 4.04
N THR A 178 7.16 2.86 2.82
CA THR A 178 7.98 2.73 1.60
C THR A 178 8.45 4.11 1.15
N ALA A 179 9.76 4.29 1.04
CA ALA A 179 10.35 5.48 0.45
C ALA A 179 10.24 5.47 -1.09
N TYR A 180 10.60 4.34 -1.71
CA TYR A 180 10.46 4.07 -3.14
C TYR A 180 10.58 2.56 -3.40
N ARG A 181 10.42 2.18 -4.67
CA ARG A 181 10.64 0.79 -5.12
C ARG A 181 11.66 0.72 -6.24
N ARG A 182 12.40 -0.38 -6.27
CA ARG A 182 13.16 -0.82 -7.46
C ARG A 182 12.55 -2.13 -7.93
N GLY A 183 11.85 -2.11 -9.06
CA GLY A 183 10.99 -3.22 -9.45
C GLY A 183 9.87 -3.43 -8.42
N PHE A 184 9.82 -4.63 -7.82
CA PHE A 184 8.86 -4.97 -6.74
C PHE A 184 9.40 -4.78 -5.33
N GLU A 185 10.72 -4.65 -5.22
CA GLU A 185 11.40 -4.50 -3.94
C GLU A 185 11.13 -3.12 -3.33
N ARG A 186 10.77 -3.13 -2.05
CA ARG A 186 10.54 -1.91 -1.26
C ARG A 186 11.85 -1.49 -0.60
N TYR A 187 12.16 -0.21 -0.75
CA TYR A 187 13.11 0.51 0.09
C TYR A 187 12.29 1.27 1.11
N TYR A 188 12.56 1.04 2.40
CA TYR A 188 11.75 1.53 3.50
C TYR A 188 12.26 2.84 4.07
#